data_AF-X1I2K6-F1
#
_entry.id   AF-X1I2K6-F1
#
_cell.length_a   1.000
_cell.length_b   1.000
_cell.length_c   1.000
_cell.angle_alpha   90.00
_cell.angle_beta   90.00
_cell.angle_gamma   90.00
#
_symmetry.space_group_name_H-M   'P 1'
#
loop_
_entity.id
_entity.type
_entity.pdbx_description
1 polymer ?
#
loop_
_entity_poly.entity_id
_entity_poly.type
_entity_poly.pdbx_seq_one_letter_code
_entity_poly.pdbx_strand_id
1 'polypeptide(L)'
;VRVEEPPQRPEPEEVEAMGPEGLEDFLREIRVEQRKIVRDAQEPLVSSLAKFEFEAEPGDFAPLVFAELPKWAISELVESRDEVMKIFLSREYAPEISSAAPTERTPTVWGRGISGSGVRVAVIEADGIAFKNPYLTGSLYHNPAGPNVGSHPTAVAGVAASTHTTYRGIAHGVTLLSGNSISWVDKALKKSADWAIGKGAHILNNSWGFDTNRKVSAMDR
;
A
#
# COMPACT_ATOMS: atom_id res chain seq x y z
N VAL A 1 34.66 -6.61 -13.16
CA VAL A 1 33.99 -7.22 -14.33
C VAL A 1 33.15 -6.13 -14.97
N ARG A 2 33.30 -5.88 -16.27
CA ARG A 2 32.49 -4.90 -16.99
C ARG A 2 31.10 -5.53 -17.13
N VAL A 3 30.15 -5.08 -16.33
CA VAL A 3 28.75 -5.50 -16.46
C VAL A 3 28.29 -4.97 -17.82
N GLU A 4 27.79 -5.83 -18.70
CA GLU A 4 27.12 -5.37 -19.92
C GLU A 4 26.01 -4.40 -19.51
N GLU A 5 25.87 -3.29 -20.24
CA GLU A 5 24.83 -2.32 -19.89
C GLU A 5 23.47 -3.04 -19.92
N PRO A 6 22.66 -2.93 -18.85
CA PRO A 6 21.38 -3.59 -18.80
C PRO A 6 20.53 -3.14 -19.99
N PRO A 7 19.60 -3.99 -20.49
CA PRO A 7 18.75 -3.63 -21.61
C PRO A 7 18.09 -2.28 -21.37
N GLN A 8 18.29 -1.35 -22.30
CA GLN A 8 17.66 -0.04 -22.18
C GLN A 8 16.16 -0.22 -22.18
N ARG A 9 15.49 0.55 -21.32
CA ARG A 9 14.04 0.56 -21.28
C ARG A 9 13.52 1.03 -22.65
N PRO A 10 12.61 0.30 -23.29
CA PRO A 10 12.08 0.65 -24.59
C PRO A 10 11.22 1.92 -24.47
N GLU A 11 11.27 2.73 -25.51
CA GLU A 11 10.42 3.91 -25.63
C GLU A 11 8.96 3.50 -25.88
N PRO A 12 7.98 4.36 -25.56
CA PRO A 12 6.56 4.03 -25.69
C PRO A 12 6.14 3.52 -27.08
N GLU A 13 6.74 4.08 -28.15
CA GLU A 13 6.46 3.69 -29.53
C GLU A 13 6.98 2.27 -29.85
N GLU A 14 8.10 1.87 -29.24
CA GLU A 14 8.66 0.53 -29.37
C GLU A 14 7.80 -0.50 -28.63
N VAL A 15 7.30 -0.14 -27.44
CA VAL A 15 6.35 -0.97 -26.68
C VAL A 15 5.07 -1.21 -27.48
N GLU A 16 4.55 -0.18 -28.16
CA GLU A 16 3.36 -0.31 -29.00
C GLU A 16 3.63 -1.23 -30.21
N ALA A 17 4.79 -1.10 -30.84
CA ALA A 17 5.20 -1.92 -31.98
C ALA A 17 5.45 -3.40 -31.62
N MET A 18 5.94 -3.70 -30.41
CA MET A 18 6.18 -5.05 -29.92
C MET A 18 4.90 -5.86 -29.72
N GLY A 19 3.77 -5.19 -29.45
CA GLY A 19 2.54 -5.83 -29.02
C GLY A 19 2.66 -6.56 -27.67
N PRO A 20 1.56 -7.15 -27.17
CA PRO A 20 1.53 -7.75 -25.83
C PRO A 20 2.52 -8.91 -25.63
N GLU A 21 2.61 -9.82 -26.61
CA GLU A 21 3.53 -10.98 -26.55
C GLU A 21 5.00 -10.55 -26.61
N GLY A 22 5.34 -9.61 -27.51
CA GLY A 22 6.70 -9.09 -27.63
C GLY A 22 7.14 -8.33 -26.38
N LEU A 23 6.24 -7.56 -25.76
CA LEU A 23 6.53 -6.91 -24.47
C LEU A 23 6.78 -7.95 -23.36
N GLU A 24 6.01 -9.03 -23.33
CA GLU A 24 6.16 -10.06 -22.30
C GLU A 24 7.47 -10.84 -22.47
N ASP A 25 7.89 -11.12 -23.70
CA ASP A 25 9.20 -11.70 -24.01
C ASP A 25 10.34 -10.77 -23.61
N PHE A 26 10.25 -9.48 -23.96
CA PHE A 26 11.23 -8.47 -23.56
C PHE A 26 11.37 -8.34 -22.03
N LEU A 27 10.25 -8.30 -21.31
CA LEU A 27 10.26 -8.28 -19.83
C LEU A 27 10.86 -9.56 -19.25
N ARG A 28 10.67 -10.72 -19.91
CA ARG A 28 11.27 -11.98 -19.49
C ARG A 28 12.79 -11.94 -19.64
N GLU A 29 13.30 -11.41 -20.75
CA GLU A 29 14.74 -11.22 -20.98
C GLU A 29 15.35 -10.29 -19.93
N ILE A 30 14.72 -9.14 -19.65
CA ILE A 30 15.15 -8.24 -18.57
C ILE A 30 15.24 -8.99 -17.23
N ARG A 31 14.22 -9.77 -16.87
CA ARG A 31 14.21 -10.50 -15.59
C ARG A 31 15.29 -11.58 -15.51
N VAL A 32 15.71 -12.15 -16.63
CA VAL A 32 16.84 -13.09 -16.68
C VAL A 32 18.15 -12.34 -16.41
N GLU A 33 18.37 -11.21 -17.10
CA GLU A 33 19.60 -10.44 -16.91
C GLU A 33 19.68 -9.80 -15.52
N GLN A 34 18.58 -9.25 -15.00
CA GLN A 34 18.51 -8.72 -13.63
C GLN A 34 18.87 -9.77 -12.59
N ARG A 35 18.35 -11.00 -12.71
CA ARG A 35 18.70 -12.11 -11.81
C ARG A 35 20.18 -12.44 -11.87
N LYS A 36 20.76 -12.45 -13.07
CA LYS A 36 22.19 -12.68 -13.25
C LYS A 36 23.04 -11.60 -12.59
N ILE A 37 22.74 -10.32 -12.84
CA ILE A 37 23.44 -9.18 -12.22
C ILE A 37 23.35 -9.24 -10.69
N VAL A 38 22.15 -9.50 -10.15
CA VAL A 38 21.92 -9.60 -8.71
C VAL A 38 22.68 -10.78 -8.11
N ARG A 39 22.63 -11.95 -8.74
CA ARG A 39 23.37 -13.13 -8.32
C ARG A 39 24.87 -12.88 -8.33
N ASP A 40 25.42 -12.33 -9.41
CA ASP A 40 26.85 -12.04 -9.54
C ASP A 40 27.33 -11.07 -8.45
N ALA A 41 26.48 -10.11 -8.05
CA ALA A 41 26.78 -9.19 -6.96
C ALA A 41 26.74 -9.85 -5.57
N GLN A 42 25.87 -10.85 -5.36
CA GLN A 42 25.71 -11.55 -4.08
C GLN A 42 26.67 -12.72 -3.90
N GLU A 43 27.13 -13.34 -5.00
CA GLU A 43 27.91 -14.57 -5.01
C GLU A 43 29.16 -14.52 -4.10
N PRO A 44 29.96 -13.43 -4.07
CA PRO A 44 31.11 -13.37 -3.17
C PRO A 44 30.73 -13.52 -1.69
N LEU A 45 29.63 -12.87 -1.27
CA LEU A 45 29.12 -12.92 0.09
C LEU A 45 28.53 -14.29 0.41
N VAL A 46 27.66 -14.82 -0.46
CA VAL A 46 27.03 -16.14 -0.30
C VAL A 46 28.08 -17.24 -0.19
N SER A 47 29.06 -17.26 -1.10
CA SER A 47 30.18 -18.18 -1.07
C SER A 47 31.03 -18.04 0.19
N SER A 48 31.16 -16.84 0.74
CA SER A 48 31.88 -16.61 2.01
C SER A 48 31.13 -17.18 3.19
N LEU A 49 29.82 -16.95 3.28
CA LEU A 49 28.97 -17.47 4.35
C LEU A 49 28.97 -19.01 4.36
N ALA A 50 28.89 -19.62 3.18
CA ALA A 50 28.92 -21.08 3.04
C ALA A 50 30.22 -21.72 3.56
N LYS A 51 31.38 -21.04 3.47
CA LYS A 51 32.66 -21.53 4.02
C LYS A 51 32.65 -21.65 5.54
N PHE A 52 31.80 -20.87 6.21
CA PHE A 52 31.60 -20.91 7.65
C PHE A 52 30.35 -21.74 8.03
N GLU A 53 29.82 -22.52 7.07
CA GLU A 53 28.62 -23.34 7.24
C GLU A 53 27.37 -22.55 7.63
N PHE A 54 27.33 -21.24 7.31
CA PHE A 54 26.14 -20.43 7.45
C PHE A 54 25.26 -20.54 6.21
N GLU A 55 23.99 -20.86 6.44
CA GLU A 55 22.97 -20.80 5.38
C GLU A 55 22.66 -19.35 5.03
N ALA A 56 22.51 -19.09 3.72
CA ALA A 56 22.20 -17.79 3.18
C ALA A 56 21.11 -17.92 2.12
N GLU A 57 20.08 -17.08 2.22
CA GLU A 57 19.00 -16.94 1.24
C GLU A 57 19.22 -15.66 0.43
N PRO A 58 19.78 -15.75 -0.80
CA PRO A 58 19.89 -14.60 -1.69
C PRO A 58 18.53 -14.22 -2.29
N GLY A 59 18.28 -12.92 -2.47
CA GLY A 59 17.12 -12.42 -3.19
C GLY A 59 17.33 -12.45 -4.71
N ASP A 60 16.29 -12.81 -5.47
CA ASP A 60 16.37 -12.97 -6.93
C ASP A 60 16.52 -11.64 -7.71
N PHE A 61 15.84 -10.58 -7.25
CA PHE A 61 15.69 -9.33 -8.03
C PHE A 61 16.23 -8.09 -7.32
N ALA A 62 16.84 -8.26 -6.15
CA ALA A 62 17.48 -7.20 -5.40
C ALA A 62 18.74 -7.76 -4.73
N PRO A 63 19.84 -6.98 -4.64
CA PRO A 63 21.09 -7.39 -4.02
C PRO A 63 20.97 -7.45 -2.49
N LEU A 64 20.14 -8.36 -2.01
CA LEU A 64 19.86 -8.64 -0.59
C LEU A 64 20.19 -10.10 -0.29
N VAL A 65 20.76 -10.37 0.87
CA VAL A 65 21.02 -11.73 1.36
C VAL A 65 20.49 -11.81 2.78
N PHE A 66 19.67 -12.82 3.06
CA PHE A 66 19.20 -13.13 4.40
C PHE A 66 20.05 -14.27 4.97
N ALA A 67 20.47 -14.15 6.23
CA ALA A 67 21.22 -15.19 6.92
C ALA A 67 21.04 -15.04 8.43
N GLU A 68 21.00 -16.17 9.14
CA GLU A 68 21.10 -16.19 10.60
C GLU A 68 22.57 -16.31 10.99
N LEU A 69 23.11 -15.27 11.64
CA LEU A 69 24.54 -15.18 11.95
C LEU A 69 24.76 -14.86 13.43
N PRO A 70 25.76 -15.47 14.07
CA PRO A 70 26.17 -15.05 15.40
C PRO A 70 26.78 -13.63 15.34
N LYS A 71 26.69 -12.90 16.46
CA LYS A 71 27.18 -11.50 16.56
C LYS A 71 28.62 -11.31 16.08
N TRP A 72 29.50 -12.27 16.35
CA TRP A 72 30.90 -12.20 15.92
C TRP A 72 31.02 -12.23 14.39
N ALA A 73 30.23 -13.06 13.71
CA ALA A 73 30.24 -13.16 12.25
C ALA A 73 29.69 -11.88 11.60
N ILE A 74 28.66 -11.27 12.20
CA ILE A 74 28.16 -9.96 11.77
C ILE A 74 29.26 -8.89 11.88
N SER A 75 30.02 -8.89 12.98
CA SER A 75 31.10 -7.93 13.20
C SER A 75 32.22 -8.13 12.19
N GLU A 76 32.62 -9.38 11.95
CA GLU A 76 33.63 -9.74 10.94
C GLU A 76 33.20 -9.30 9.53
N LEU A 77 31.93 -9.49 9.15
CA LEU A 77 31.43 -9.07 7.84
C LEU A 77 31.50 -7.55 7.64
N VAL A 78 31.20 -6.77 8.68
CA VAL A 78 31.30 -5.30 8.63
C VAL A 78 32.74 -4.83 8.46
N GLU A 79 33.70 -5.54 9.07
CA GLU A 79 35.10 -5.15 9.06
C GLU A 79 35.86 -5.64 7.82
N SER A 80 35.46 -6.76 7.22
CA SER A 80 36.26 -7.48 6.22
C SER A 80 35.69 -7.49 4.79
N ARG A 81 34.48 -6.96 4.55
CA ARG A 81 33.76 -7.10 3.27
C ARG A 81 33.31 -5.77 2.68
N ASP A 82 34.06 -5.27 1.70
CA ASP A 82 33.74 -4.03 0.98
C ASP A 82 32.43 -4.10 0.19
N GLU A 83 31.98 -5.30 -0.20
CA GLU A 83 30.71 -5.50 -0.90
C GLU A 83 29.47 -5.40 0.00
N VAL A 84 29.63 -5.43 1.33
CA VAL A 84 28.53 -5.31 2.28
C VAL A 84 28.29 -3.82 2.59
N MET A 85 27.34 -3.20 1.87
CA MET A 85 26.99 -1.80 2.13
C MET A 85 26.35 -1.58 3.49
N LYS A 86 25.42 -2.46 3.90
CA LYS A 86 24.66 -2.30 5.14
C LYS A 86 24.05 -3.62 5.60
N ILE A 87 24.05 -3.82 6.91
CA ILE A 87 23.38 -4.94 7.56
C ILE A 87 22.17 -4.40 8.32
N PHE A 88 21.04 -5.05 8.16
CA PHE A 88 19.81 -4.78 8.90
C PHE A 88 19.38 -6.03 9.64
N LEU A 89 18.70 -5.84 10.77
CA LEU A 89 18.04 -6.94 11.45
C LEU A 89 16.80 -7.34 10.63
N SER A 90 16.65 -8.64 10.34
CA SER A 90 15.39 -9.17 9.82
C SER A 90 14.30 -9.04 10.90
N ARG A 91 13.09 -8.63 10.50
CA ARG A 91 11.98 -8.36 11.43
C ARG A 91 10.72 -9.06 10.95
N GLU A 92 9.90 -9.45 11.91
CA GLU A 92 8.51 -9.79 11.65
C GLU A 92 7.70 -8.51 11.47
N TYR A 93 6.87 -8.47 10.43
CA TYR A 93 5.94 -7.38 10.18
C TYR A 93 4.53 -7.78 10.62
N ALA A 94 3.82 -6.86 11.26
CA ALA A 94 2.46 -7.06 11.74
C ALA A 94 1.56 -5.86 11.36
N PRO A 95 0.22 -5.99 11.45
CA PRO A 95 -0.67 -4.84 11.29
C PRO A 95 -0.42 -3.77 12.36
N GLU A 96 -0.06 -2.57 11.92
CA GLU A 96 0.33 -1.45 12.80
C GLU A 96 -0.68 -0.29 12.78
N ILE A 97 -1.95 -0.56 12.47
CA ILE A 97 -2.95 0.52 12.31
C ILE A 97 -3.17 1.32 13.61
N SER A 98 -2.90 0.74 14.78
CA SER A 98 -2.89 1.43 16.07
C SER A 98 -1.77 2.47 16.20
N SER A 99 -0.71 2.37 15.40
CA SER A 99 0.40 3.34 15.37
C SER A 99 0.11 4.57 14.52
N ALA A 100 -0.88 4.51 13.61
CA ALA A 100 -1.18 5.58 12.66
C ALA A 100 -1.54 6.89 13.39
N ALA A 101 -2.49 6.85 14.31
CA ALA A 101 -2.91 8.01 15.08
C ALA A 101 -1.76 8.68 15.87
N PRO A 102 -0.96 7.95 16.68
CA PRO A 102 0.24 8.50 17.32
C PRO A 102 1.25 9.09 16.34
N THR A 103 1.49 8.44 15.21
CA THR A 103 2.46 8.87 14.18
C THR A 103 2.04 10.19 13.55
N GLU A 104 0.75 10.35 13.24
CA GLU A 104 0.15 11.58 12.71
C GLU A 104 -0.11 12.65 13.79
N ARG A 105 0.36 12.41 15.04
CA ARG A 105 0.21 13.31 16.21
C ARG A 105 -1.24 13.66 16.54
N THR A 106 -2.20 12.82 16.17
CA THR A 106 -3.63 13.06 16.46
C THR A 106 -3.96 13.15 17.95
N PRO A 107 -3.24 12.49 18.90
CA PRO A 107 -3.52 12.67 20.33
C PRO A 107 -3.40 14.13 20.78
N THR A 108 -2.52 14.93 20.16
CA THR A 108 -2.40 16.36 20.48
C THR A 108 -3.65 17.14 20.05
N VAL A 109 -4.24 16.79 18.90
CA VAL A 109 -5.46 17.39 18.36
C VAL A 109 -6.67 16.98 19.20
N TRP A 110 -6.77 15.69 19.55
CA TRP A 110 -7.81 15.18 20.44
C TRP A 110 -7.75 15.79 21.84
N GLY A 111 -6.54 16.00 22.38
CA GLY A 111 -6.33 16.68 23.66
C GLY A 111 -6.83 18.13 23.69
N ARG A 112 -7.03 18.74 22.52
CA ARG A 112 -7.67 20.07 22.37
C ARG A 112 -9.18 19.98 22.16
N GLY A 113 -9.78 18.79 22.26
CA GLY A 113 -11.21 18.56 22.05
C GLY A 113 -11.64 18.52 20.58
N ILE A 114 -10.69 18.46 19.64
CA ILE A 114 -10.98 18.43 18.20
C ILE A 114 -11.07 16.97 17.74
N SER A 115 -12.28 16.53 17.40
CA SER A 115 -12.57 15.15 16.98
C SER A 115 -13.18 15.05 15.57
N GLY A 116 -13.49 16.19 14.94
CA GLY A 116 -14.30 16.25 13.71
C GLY A 116 -15.81 16.30 13.95
N SER A 117 -16.28 16.45 15.20
CA SER A 117 -17.69 16.64 15.49
C SER A 117 -18.32 17.79 14.67
N GLY A 118 -19.53 17.55 14.16
CA GLY A 118 -20.23 18.46 13.25
C GLY A 118 -19.86 18.27 11.76
N VAL A 119 -18.79 17.52 11.46
CA VAL A 119 -18.39 17.22 10.09
C VAL A 119 -18.98 15.89 9.64
N ARG A 120 -19.66 15.90 8.49
CA ARG A 120 -20.02 14.71 7.71
C ARG A 120 -18.94 14.33 6.71
N VAL A 121 -18.55 13.05 6.71
CA VAL A 121 -17.61 12.43 5.76
C VAL A 121 -18.34 11.34 5.00
N ALA A 122 -18.30 11.35 3.68
CA ALA A 122 -18.84 10.28 2.86
C ALA A 122 -17.72 9.38 2.33
N VAL A 123 -17.87 8.08 2.48
CA VAL A 123 -17.01 7.08 1.84
C VAL A 123 -17.72 6.63 0.57
N ILE A 124 -17.19 6.98 -0.59
CA ILE A 124 -17.76 6.63 -1.89
C ILE A 124 -17.05 5.38 -2.39
N GLU A 125 -17.76 4.27 -2.48
CA GLU A 125 -17.23 2.94 -2.80
C GLU A 125 -18.33 2.14 -3.52
N ALA A 126 -18.01 1.04 -4.22
CA ALA A 126 -19.07 0.17 -4.75
C ALA A 126 -19.84 -0.55 -3.63
N ASP A 127 -19.15 -0.87 -2.55
CA ASP A 127 -19.71 -1.50 -1.35
C ASP A 127 -20.12 -0.47 -0.29
N GLY A 128 -20.90 -0.92 0.71
CA GLY A 128 -21.36 -0.10 1.84
C GLY A 128 -20.58 -0.32 3.12
N ILE A 129 -20.57 0.72 3.97
CA ILE A 129 -19.98 0.66 5.32
C ILE A 129 -20.84 -0.26 6.21
N ALA A 130 -20.24 -1.11 7.02
CA ALA A 130 -20.96 -1.90 8.02
C ALA A 130 -21.37 -1.06 9.24
N PHE A 131 -22.41 -0.23 9.15
CA PHE A 131 -22.88 0.59 10.29
C PHE A 131 -23.42 -0.20 11.49
N LYS A 132 -23.59 -1.52 11.37
CA LYS A 132 -23.84 -2.40 12.53
C LYS A 132 -22.60 -2.60 13.41
N ASN A 133 -21.42 -2.24 12.95
CA ASN A 133 -20.20 -2.23 13.75
C ASN A 133 -20.36 -1.21 14.90
N PRO A 134 -20.24 -1.62 16.17
CA PRO A 134 -20.47 -0.74 17.31
C PRO A 134 -19.48 0.43 17.42
N TYR A 135 -18.37 0.38 16.68
CA TYR A 135 -17.35 1.43 16.67
C TYR A 135 -17.51 2.46 15.56
N LEU A 136 -18.55 2.36 14.72
CA LEU A 136 -18.80 3.32 13.64
C LEU A 136 -20.12 4.05 13.88
N THR A 137 -20.10 5.37 13.74
CA THR A 137 -21.29 6.21 13.86
C THR A 137 -21.74 6.70 12.49
N GLY A 138 -22.91 6.23 12.07
CA GLY A 138 -23.54 6.58 10.79
C GLY A 138 -24.72 5.65 10.53
N SER A 139 -25.55 5.99 9.56
CA SER A 139 -26.75 5.20 9.24
C SER A 139 -27.25 5.36 7.82
N LEU A 140 -26.75 6.36 7.09
CA LEU A 140 -27.25 6.69 5.76
C LEU A 140 -26.46 5.98 4.68
N TYR A 141 -27.18 5.25 3.84
CA TYR A 141 -26.69 4.63 2.62
C TYR A 141 -27.30 5.32 1.40
N HIS A 142 -26.50 5.46 0.33
CA HIS A 142 -27.02 5.87 -0.97
C HIS A 142 -28.02 4.85 -1.52
N ASN A 143 -27.69 3.56 -1.41
CA ASN A 143 -28.58 2.46 -1.79
C ASN A 143 -28.96 1.62 -0.55
N PRO A 144 -29.99 2.03 0.24
CA PRO A 144 -30.31 1.41 1.52
C PRO A 144 -31.03 0.06 1.42
N ALA A 145 -31.72 -0.22 0.31
CA ALA A 145 -32.45 -1.48 0.11
C ALA A 145 -31.52 -2.69 -0.11
N GLY A 146 -30.31 -2.44 -0.60
CA GLY A 146 -29.28 -3.43 -0.85
C GLY A 146 -27.92 -2.79 -0.62
N PRO A 147 -27.50 -2.57 0.64
CA PRO A 147 -26.33 -1.76 0.93
C PRO A 147 -25.01 -2.34 0.43
N ASN A 148 -24.99 -3.62 0.04
CA ASN A 148 -23.81 -4.35 -0.41
C ASN A 148 -22.62 -4.13 0.54
N VAL A 149 -22.80 -4.47 1.83
CA VAL A 149 -21.82 -4.14 2.88
C VAL A 149 -20.50 -4.88 2.63
N GLY A 150 -19.39 -4.14 2.62
CA GLY A 150 -18.06 -4.66 2.33
C GLY A 150 -17.03 -4.36 3.43
N SER A 151 -15.97 -5.16 3.48
CA SER A 151 -14.86 -4.97 4.43
C SER A 151 -14.03 -3.73 4.10
N HIS A 152 -13.82 -3.43 2.81
CA HIS A 152 -13.03 -2.28 2.35
C HIS A 152 -13.59 -0.92 2.80
N PRO A 153 -14.84 -0.52 2.45
CA PRO A 153 -15.43 0.73 2.96
C PRO A 153 -15.50 0.78 4.48
N THR A 154 -15.67 -0.37 5.14
CA THR A 154 -15.71 -0.46 6.61
C THR A 154 -14.35 -0.16 7.23
N ALA A 155 -13.25 -0.66 6.63
CA ALA A 155 -11.90 -0.37 7.08
C ALA A 155 -11.55 1.11 6.87
N VAL A 156 -11.88 1.67 5.69
CA VAL A 156 -11.73 3.10 5.37
C VAL A 156 -12.49 3.98 6.37
N ALA A 157 -13.76 3.63 6.63
CA ALA A 157 -14.57 4.30 7.66
C ALA A 157 -13.95 4.18 9.06
N GLY A 158 -13.33 3.04 9.38
CA GLY A 158 -12.61 2.82 10.63
C GLY A 158 -11.41 3.75 10.81
N VAL A 159 -10.57 3.88 9.79
CA VAL A 159 -9.42 4.81 9.80
C VAL A 159 -9.89 6.25 10.03
N ALA A 160 -10.98 6.65 9.39
CA ALA A 160 -11.54 7.98 9.55
C ALA A 160 -12.17 8.20 10.93
N ALA A 161 -13.05 7.30 11.37
CA ALA A 161 -14.07 7.63 12.37
C ALA A 161 -14.31 6.58 13.46
N SER A 162 -13.50 5.51 13.54
CA SER A 162 -13.67 4.49 14.58
C SER A 162 -13.64 5.10 15.99
N THR A 163 -14.61 4.73 16.83
CA THR A 163 -14.68 5.13 18.24
C THR A 163 -13.97 4.15 19.18
N HIS A 164 -13.36 3.09 18.63
CA HIS A 164 -12.60 2.11 19.42
C HIS A 164 -11.49 2.79 20.24
N THR A 165 -11.16 2.26 21.41
CA THR A 165 -10.14 2.85 22.29
C THR A 165 -8.72 2.72 21.74
N THR A 166 -8.33 1.53 21.29
CA THR A 166 -7.04 1.25 20.64
C THR A 166 -6.99 1.68 19.17
N TYR A 167 -7.94 1.22 18.35
CA TYR A 167 -8.00 1.53 16.91
C TYR A 167 -8.90 2.73 16.64
N ARG A 168 -8.63 3.84 17.33
CA ARG A 168 -9.42 5.06 17.22
C ARG A 168 -9.16 5.74 15.88
N GLY A 169 -10.22 6.08 15.16
CA GLY A 169 -10.14 6.85 13.93
C GLY A 169 -9.63 8.27 14.18
N ILE A 170 -8.97 8.83 13.17
CA ILE A 170 -8.33 10.15 13.22
C ILE A 170 -9.33 11.24 13.61
N ALA A 171 -10.53 11.19 13.03
CA ALA A 171 -11.64 12.10 13.28
C ALA A 171 -12.86 11.31 13.80
N HIS A 172 -12.69 10.59 14.92
CA HIS A 172 -13.71 9.75 15.55
C HIS A 172 -15.03 10.44 15.95
N GLY A 173 -15.13 11.77 15.83
CA GLY A 173 -16.36 12.54 16.06
C GLY A 173 -17.18 12.83 14.80
N VAL A 174 -16.69 12.51 13.60
CA VAL A 174 -17.43 12.76 12.35
C VAL A 174 -18.66 11.87 12.22
N THR A 175 -19.64 12.32 11.45
CA THR A 175 -20.76 11.47 11.01
C THR A 175 -20.45 10.87 9.65
N LEU A 176 -20.48 9.55 9.55
CA LEU A 176 -20.22 8.84 8.29
C LEU A 176 -21.48 8.74 7.41
N LEU A 177 -21.27 8.88 6.10
CA LEU A 177 -22.24 8.55 5.05
C LEU A 177 -21.66 7.44 4.18
N SER A 178 -22.46 6.41 3.89
CA SER A 178 -22.06 5.32 2.99
C SER A 178 -22.52 5.65 1.57
N GLY A 179 -21.61 6.15 0.74
CA GLY A 179 -21.83 6.37 -0.68
C GLY A 179 -21.67 5.08 -1.49
N ASN A 180 -22.39 4.02 -1.10
CA ASN A 180 -22.33 2.72 -1.76
C ASN A 180 -22.96 2.78 -3.16
N SER A 181 -22.14 2.86 -4.20
CA SER A 181 -22.60 3.05 -5.59
C SER A 181 -23.12 1.75 -6.23
N ILE A 182 -22.87 0.58 -5.63
CA ILE A 182 -23.16 -0.77 -6.14
C ILE A 182 -22.30 -1.18 -7.35
N SER A 183 -21.64 -0.23 -8.01
CA SER A 183 -20.83 -0.44 -9.21
C SER A 183 -19.67 0.54 -9.27
N TRP A 184 -18.55 0.09 -9.83
CA TRP A 184 -17.34 0.89 -10.06
C TRP A 184 -17.41 1.78 -11.30
N VAL A 185 -18.51 1.77 -12.05
CA VAL A 185 -18.64 2.60 -13.25
C VAL A 185 -18.79 4.08 -12.86
N ASP A 186 -18.08 4.98 -13.57
CA ASP A 186 -18.03 6.43 -13.34
C ASP A 186 -19.39 7.06 -13.02
N LYS A 187 -20.42 6.73 -13.82
CA LYS A 187 -21.78 7.26 -13.62
C LYS A 187 -22.36 6.90 -12.25
N ALA A 188 -22.10 5.68 -11.76
CA ALA A 188 -22.58 5.21 -10.46
C ALA A 188 -21.83 5.89 -9.30
N LEU A 189 -20.50 6.00 -9.42
CA LEU A 189 -19.65 6.70 -8.46
C LEU A 189 -20.00 8.18 -8.37
N LYS A 190 -20.14 8.87 -9.51
CA LYS A 190 -20.58 10.27 -9.57
C LYS A 190 -21.96 10.44 -8.93
N LYS A 191 -22.94 9.59 -9.26
CA LYS A 191 -24.29 9.68 -8.67
C LYS A 191 -24.25 9.53 -7.14
N SER A 192 -23.38 8.66 -6.65
CA SER A 192 -23.17 8.45 -5.22
C SER A 192 -22.52 9.67 -4.55
N ALA A 193 -21.54 10.29 -5.20
CA ALA A 193 -20.93 11.54 -4.76
C ALA A 193 -21.95 12.70 -4.73
N ASP A 194 -22.75 12.88 -5.79
CA ASP A 194 -23.81 13.88 -5.85
C ASP A 194 -24.82 13.67 -4.70
N TRP A 195 -25.21 12.42 -4.44
CA TRP A 195 -26.07 12.08 -3.31
C TRP A 195 -25.44 12.48 -1.97
N ALA A 196 -24.15 12.17 -1.76
CA ALA A 196 -23.45 12.50 -0.53
C ALA A 196 -23.38 14.02 -0.31
N ILE A 197 -23.07 14.79 -1.35
CA ILE A 197 -23.09 16.26 -1.34
C ILE A 197 -24.51 16.75 -0.99
N GLY A 198 -25.55 16.18 -1.61
CA GLY A 198 -26.95 16.49 -1.30
C GLY A 198 -27.37 16.13 0.14
N LYS A 199 -26.67 15.21 0.80
CA LYS A 199 -26.81 14.91 2.25
C LYS A 199 -25.91 15.77 3.14
N GLY A 200 -25.18 16.72 2.55
CA GLY A 200 -24.33 17.69 3.24
C GLY A 200 -22.99 17.12 3.68
N ALA A 201 -22.44 16.14 2.95
CA ALA A 201 -21.05 15.74 3.12
C ALA A 201 -20.12 16.96 2.95
N HIS A 202 -19.17 17.13 3.87
CA HIS A 202 -18.12 18.15 3.73
C HIS A 202 -16.86 17.57 3.08
N ILE A 203 -16.67 16.26 3.20
CA ILE A 203 -15.52 15.52 2.67
C ILE A 203 -16.05 14.29 1.95
N LEU A 204 -15.53 14.04 0.75
CA LEU A 204 -15.71 12.79 0.02
C LEU A 204 -14.39 12.03 0.05
N ASN A 205 -14.42 10.77 0.48
CA ASN A 205 -13.28 9.88 0.46
C ASN A 205 -13.49 8.81 -0.61
N ASN A 206 -12.57 8.77 -1.58
CA ASN A 206 -12.51 7.80 -2.67
C ASN A 206 -11.24 6.96 -2.46
N SER A 207 -11.34 5.81 -1.78
CA SER A 207 -10.18 4.93 -1.54
C SER A 207 -9.99 3.92 -2.66
N TRP A 208 -10.25 4.37 -3.88
CA TRP A 208 -10.12 3.63 -5.13
C TRP A 208 -9.43 4.53 -6.14
N GLY A 209 -8.90 3.93 -7.19
CA GLY A 209 -8.33 4.62 -8.32
C GLY A 209 -8.47 3.75 -9.56
N PHE A 210 -8.33 4.37 -10.72
CA PHE A 210 -8.28 3.65 -11.99
C PHE A 210 -6.83 3.58 -12.47
N ASP A 211 -6.26 2.38 -12.60
CA ASP A 211 -4.89 2.24 -13.08
C ASP A 211 -4.80 2.64 -14.55
N THR A 212 -4.21 3.80 -14.81
CA THR A 212 -3.95 4.28 -16.17
C THR A 212 -2.49 4.58 -16.38
N ASN A 213 -1.58 3.62 -16.18
CA ASN A 213 -0.18 3.77 -16.60
C ASN A 213 0.45 5.11 -16.13
N ARG A 214 0.14 5.55 -14.90
CA ARG A 214 0.54 6.84 -14.28
C ARG A 214 -0.06 8.11 -14.91
N LYS A 215 -1.12 8.00 -15.69
CA LYS A 215 -1.94 9.14 -16.13
C LYS A 215 -3.08 9.34 -15.12
N VAL A 216 -3.53 10.58 -14.97
CA VAL A 216 -4.69 10.91 -14.13
C VAL A 216 -5.90 10.88 -15.05
N SER A 217 -6.90 10.04 -14.74
CA SER A 217 -8.14 9.95 -15.50
C SER A 217 -9.18 10.98 -15.04
N ALA A 218 -10.35 11.02 -15.68
CA ALA A 218 -11.38 12.01 -15.38
C ALA A 218 -11.95 11.90 -13.95
N MET A 219 -12.00 10.69 -13.38
CA MET A 219 -12.51 10.45 -12.02
C MET A 219 -11.43 10.58 -10.93
N ASP A 220 -10.15 10.66 -11.31
CA ASP A 220 -9.02 10.87 -10.39
C ASP A 220 -8.75 12.38 -10.11
N ARG A 221 -9.55 13.29 -10.68
CA ARG A 221 -9.42 14.76 -10.57
C ARG A 221 -10.45 15.40 -9.66
#